data_AF-A0A6V7II40-F1
#
_entry.id   AF-A0A6V7II40-F1
#
_cell.length_a   1.000
_cell.length_b   1.000
_cell.length_c   1.000
_cell.angle_alpha   90.00
_cell.angle_beta   90.00
_cell.angle_gamma   90.00
#
_symmetry.space_group_name_H-M   'P 1'
#
loop_
_entity.id
_entity.type
_entity.pdbx_description
1 polymer ?
#
loop_
_entity_poly.entity_id
_entity_poly.type
_entity_poly.pdbx_seq_one_letter_code
_entity_poly.pdbx_strand_id
1 'polypeptide(L)'
;VNYSRMIWDMENVQQGGHLSLFVDKAMKLLDLRQVMVEVETSVMSKVSCTACKVGAGLLQHYIKSGKSDKEIMKSIYSFCVSLNIQSPRVCQGVTLLFG
;
A
#
# COMPACT_ATOMS: atom_id res chain seq x y z
N VAL A 1 10.67 18.61 -5.14
CA VAL A 1 10.01 17.56 -5.96
C VAL A 1 8.72 17.18 -5.24
N ASN A 2 7.55 17.22 -5.90
CA ASN A 2 6.25 17.08 -5.25
C ASN A 2 5.74 15.63 -5.37
N TYR A 3 6.01 14.81 -4.36
CA TYR A 3 5.75 13.36 -4.35
C TYR A 3 4.26 13.00 -4.48
N SER A 4 3.36 13.88 -4.02
CA SER A 4 1.91 13.69 -4.17
C SER A 4 1.49 13.62 -5.63
N ARG A 5 2.13 14.39 -6.52
CA ARG A 5 1.79 14.38 -7.96
C ARG A 5 2.23 13.09 -8.65
N MET A 6 3.37 12.52 -8.24
CA MET A 6 3.85 11.24 -8.78
C MET A 6 2.97 10.05 -8.38
N ILE A 7 2.36 10.06 -7.19
CA ILE A 7 1.43 9.00 -6.77
C ILE A 7 0.09 9.08 -7.53
N TRP A 8 -0.44 10.29 -7.76
CA TRP A 8 -1.64 10.47 -8.59
C TRP A 8 -1.37 10.22 -10.08
N ASP A 9 -0.16 10.47 -10.58
CA ASP A 9 0.21 10.14 -11.96
C ASP A 9 0.28 8.62 -12.19
N MET A 10 0.61 7.79 -11.18
CA MET A 10 0.48 6.33 -11.30
C MET A 10 -0.98 5.87 -11.45
N GLU A 11 -1.93 6.55 -10.80
CA GLU A 11 -3.36 6.24 -10.92
C GLU A 11 -3.89 6.58 -12.34
N ASN A 12 -3.30 7.59 -13.01
CA ASN A 12 -3.65 7.99 -14.38
C ASN A 12 -2.89 7.23 -15.49
N VAL A 13 -1.77 6.55 -15.18
CA VAL A 13 -1.04 5.70 -16.14
C VAL A 13 -1.86 4.45 -16.54
N GLN A 14 -2.88 4.09 -15.77
CA GLN A 14 -3.81 3.01 -16.12
C GLN A 14 -4.66 3.28 -17.39
N GLN A 15 -4.59 4.47 -17.99
CA GLN A 15 -5.35 4.82 -19.20
C GLN A 15 -4.47 5.23 -20.42
N GLY A 16 -3.15 5.11 -20.37
CA GLY A 16 -2.23 5.69 -21.38
C GLY A 16 -1.43 4.72 -22.26
N GLY A 17 -2.09 3.98 -23.16
CA GLY A 17 -1.68 3.64 -24.54
C GLY A 17 -0.29 3.09 -24.97
N HIS A 18 0.77 3.01 -24.16
CA HIS A 18 2.12 2.64 -24.67
C HIS A 18 2.85 1.51 -23.93
N LEU A 19 2.37 1.06 -22.77
CA LEU A 19 2.89 -0.12 -22.06
C LEU A 19 2.18 -1.44 -22.44
N SER A 20 1.17 -1.36 -23.32
CA SER A 20 0.20 -2.42 -23.62
C SER A 20 0.86 -3.72 -24.10
N LEU A 21 1.72 -3.71 -25.13
CA LEU A 21 2.17 -4.96 -25.77
C LEU A 21 2.98 -5.93 -24.88
N PHE A 22 3.81 -5.43 -23.98
CA PHE A 22 4.60 -6.28 -23.07
C PHE A 22 3.79 -6.66 -21.82
N VAL A 23 3.03 -5.70 -21.29
CA VAL A 23 2.15 -5.93 -20.14
C VAL A 23 1.04 -6.89 -20.52
N ASP A 24 0.34 -6.71 -21.65
CA ASP A 24 -0.71 -7.62 -22.16
C ASP A 24 -0.21 -9.06 -22.31
N LYS A 25 1.05 -9.25 -22.73
CA LYS A 25 1.63 -10.59 -22.91
C LYS A 25 2.02 -11.23 -21.58
N ALA A 26 2.54 -10.44 -20.63
CA ALA A 26 2.77 -10.89 -19.25
C ALA A 26 1.46 -11.13 -18.48
N MET A 27 0.43 -10.32 -18.76
CA MET A 27 -0.93 -10.38 -18.21
C MET A 27 -1.78 -11.50 -18.79
N LYS A 28 -1.33 -12.13 -19.88
CA LYS A 28 -1.92 -13.35 -20.45
C LYS A 28 -1.21 -14.62 -19.97
N LEU A 29 0.02 -14.49 -19.46
CA LEU A 29 0.80 -15.57 -18.84
C LEU A 29 0.45 -15.73 -17.35
N LEU A 30 0.11 -14.63 -16.68
CA LEU A 30 -0.54 -14.62 -15.37
C LEU A 30 -2.04 -14.58 -15.65
N ASP A 31 -2.82 -15.53 -15.17
CA ASP A 31 -4.27 -15.62 -15.46
C ASP A 31 -5.06 -14.51 -14.75
N LEU A 32 -4.84 -13.25 -15.14
CA LEU A 32 -5.27 -12.07 -14.39
C LEU A 32 -6.78 -11.92 -14.33
N ARG A 33 -7.51 -12.52 -15.26
CA ARG A 33 -8.97 -12.63 -15.14
C ARG A 33 -9.34 -13.48 -13.93
N GLN A 34 -8.69 -14.63 -13.77
CA GLN A 34 -8.90 -15.51 -12.62
C GLN A 34 -8.40 -14.85 -11.34
N VAL A 35 -7.22 -14.20 -11.35
CA VAL A 35 -6.68 -13.50 -10.17
C VAL A 35 -7.53 -12.27 -9.79
N MET A 36 -8.04 -11.49 -10.75
CA MET A 36 -8.91 -10.36 -10.46
C MET A 36 -10.28 -10.81 -9.94
N VAL A 37 -10.86 -11.88 -10.51
CA VAL A 37 -12.10 -12.48 -10.00
C VAL A 37 -11.87 -13.08 -8.61
N GLU A 38 -10.73 -13.73 -8.36
CA GLU A 38 -10.35 -14.26 -7.04
C GLU A 38 -10.13 -13.12 -6.04
N VAL A 39 -9.52 -12.00 -6.44
CA VAL A 39 -9.39 -10.78 -5.62
C VAL A 39 -10.74 -10.14 -5.32
N GLU A 40 -11.66 -10.13 -6.28
CA GLU A 40 -12.99 -9.54 -6.11
C GLU A 40 -13.95 -10.43 -5.31
N THR A 41 -13.79 -11.75 -5.39
CA THR A 41 -14.65 -12.72 -4.68
C THR A 41 -14.08 -13.16 -3.34
N SER A 42 -12.77 -13.03 -3.12
CA SER A 42 -12.14 -13.39 -1.85
C SER A 42 -12.37 -12.32 -0.78
N VAL A 43 -12.97 -12.74 0.34
CA VAL A 43 -13.15 -11.91 1.54
C VAL A 43 -11.80 -11.38 2.05
N MET A 44 -10.74 -12.19 1.97
CA MET A 44 -9.36 -11.81 2.32
C MET A 44 -8.87 -10.59 1.53
N SER A 45 -9.12 -10.56 0.23
CA SER A 45 -8.70 -9.49 -0.68
C SER A 45 -9.51 -8.21 -0.47
N LYS A 46 -10.82 -8.32 -0.18
CA LYS A 46 -11.65 -7.16 0.21
C LYS A 46 -11.18 -6.52 1.52
N VAL A 47 -10.87 -7.36 2.52
CA VAL A 47 -10.37 -6.88 3.82
C VAL A 47 -8.99 -6.23 3.67
N SER A 48 -8.08 -6.85 2.90
CA SER A 48 -6.76 -6.29 2.61
C SER A 48 -6.84 -4.94 1.88
N CYS A 49 -7.68 -4.84 0.84
CA CYS A 49 -7.88 -3.59 0.10
C CYS A 49 -8.44 -2.48 0.99
N THR A 50 -9.43 -2.80 1.82
CA THR A 50 -10.01 -1.85 2.78
C THR A 50 -8.98 -1.40 3.81
N ALA A 51 -8.21 -2.33 4.38
CA ALA A 51 -7.15 -2.03 5.33
C ALA A 51 -6.07 -1.13 4.71
N CYS A 52 -5.66 -1.39 3.47
CA CYS A 52 -4.71 -0.56 2.73
C CYS A 52 -5.24 0.87 2.55
N LYS A 53 -6.48 1.01 2.08
CA LYS A 53 -7.12 2.33 1.87
C LYS A 53 -7.20 3.14 3.17
N VAL A 54 -7.58 2.49 4.27
CA VAL A 54 -7.63 3.11 5.59
C VAL A 54 -6.23 3.51 6.07
N GLY A 55 -5.25 2.61 5.93
CA GLY A 55 -3.86 2.87 6.32
C GLY A 55 -3.23 4.04 5.56
N ALA A 56 -3.39 4.08 4.24
CA ALA A 56 -2.91 5.17 3.40
C ALA A 56 -3.58 6.51 3.74
N GLY A 57 -4.90 6.50 3.98
CA GLY A 57 -5.64 7.69 4.40
C GLY A 57 -5.18 8.23 5.75
N LEU A 58 -4.94 7.36 6.72
CA LEU A 58 -4.42 7.74 8.04
C LEU A 58 -3.01 8.34 7.94
N LEU A 59 -2.12 7.73 7.16
CA LEU A 59 -0.78 8.25 6.94
C LEU A 59 -0.82 9.63 6.26
N GLN A 60 -1.67 9.79 5.25
CA GLN A 60 -1.86 11.07 4.58
C GLN A 60 -2.37 12.15 5.55
N HIS A 61 -3.25 11.80 6.48
CA HIS A 61 -3.71 12.71 7.52
C HIS A 61 -2.55 13.15 8.43
N TYR A 62 -1.70 12.22 8.90
CA TYR A 62 -0.55 12.56 9.73
C TYR A 62 0.44 13.50 9.03
N ILE A 63 0.71 13.26 7.75
CA ILE A 63 1.55 14.15 6.93
C ILE A 63 0.93 15.54 6.82
N LYS A 64 -0.38 15.63 6.51
CA LYS A 64 -1.09 16.92 6.40
C LYS A 64 -1.19 17.68 7.71
N SER A 65 -1.29 16.97 8.84
CA SER A 65 -1.30 17.56 10.18
C SER A 65 0.08 17.99 10.67
N GLY A 66 1.14 17.78 9.88
CA GLY A 66 2.48 18.21 10.22
C GLY A 66 3.16 17.39 11.32
N LYS A 67 2.75 16.12 11.51
CA LYS A 67 3.47 15.22 12.42
C LYS A 67 4.88 14.99 11.92
N SER A 68 5.83 14.92 12.84
CA SER A 68 7.22 14.57 12.52
C SER A 68 7.34 13.08 12.17
N ASP A 69 8.35 12.74 11.37
CA ASP A 69 8.62 11.34 10.98
C ASP A 69 8.78 10.43 12.20
N LYS A 70 9.41 10.93 13.27
CA LYS A 70 9.56 10.21 14.55
C LYS A 70 8.20 9.85 15.17
N GLU A 71 7.23 10.75 15.12
CA GLU A 71 5.88 10.50 15.64
C GLU A 71 5.10 9.52 14.76
N ILE A 72 5.29 9.60 13.44
CA ILE A 72 4.70 8.66 12.48
C ILE A 72 5.26 7.26 12.72
N MET A 73 6.58 7.11 12.83
CA MET A 73 7.23 5.82 13.08
C MET A 73 6.86 5.21 14.43
N LYS A 74 6.73 6.04 15.48
CA LYS A 74 6.21 5.58 16.77
C LYS A 74 4.77 5.08 16.68
N SER A 75 3.95 5.72 15.85
CA SER A 75 2.57 5.28 15.59
C SER A 75 2.56 3.94 14.85
N ILE A 76 3.41 3.77 13.83
CA ILE A 76 3.56 2.51 13.07
C ILE A 76 4.00 1.37 14.00
N TYR A 77 4.99 1.59 14.87
CA TYR A 77 5.39 0.61 15.88
C TYR A 77 4.20 0.20 16.77
N SER A 78 3.48 1.19 17.28
CA SER A 78 2.34 0.97 18.18
C SER A 78 1.24 0.16 17.49
N PHE A 79 0.93 0.44 16.22
CA PHE A 79 -0.03 -0.36 15.45
C PHE A 79 0.47 -1.79 15.23
N CYS A 80 1.74 -1.97 14.87
CA CYS A 80 2.32 -3.29 14.61
C CYS A 80 2.21 -4.22 15.84
N VAL A 81 2.52 -3.69 17.04
CA VAL A 81 2.44 -4.44 18.29
C VAL A 81 1.00 -4.61 18.78
N SER A 82 0.19 -3.54 18.78
CA SER A 82 -1.16 -3.58 19.33
C SER A 82 -2.11 -4.46 18.53
N LEU A 83 -1.89 -4.55 17.21
CA LEU A 83 -2.66 -5.42 16.32
C LEU A 83 -2.06 -6.83 16.23
N ASN A 84 -1.01 -7.14 16.99
CA ASN A 84 -0.30 -8.41 16.98
C ASN A 84 0.13 -8.87 15.56
N ILE A 85 0.56 -7.94 14.71
CA ILE A 85 0.99 -8.27 13.34
C ILE A 85 2.28 -9.09 13.39
N GLN A 86 3.21 -8.67 14.24
CA GLN A 86 4.50 -9.32 14.46
C GLN A 86 4.97 -9.15 15.90
N SER A 87 6.04 -9.86 16.28
CA SER A 87 6.66 -9.69 17.60
C SER A 87 7.19 -8.26 17.80
N PRO A 88 7.24 -7.74 19.05
CA PRO A 88 7.76 -6.40 19.33
C PRO A 88 9.16 -6.16 18.77
N ARG A 89 10.02 -7.19 18.77
CA ARG A 89 11.37 -7.13 18.23
C ARG A 89 11.40 -6.91 16.72
N VAL A 90 10.51 -7.58 15.99
CA VAL A 90 10.38 -7.42 14.53
C VAL A 90 9.79 -6.04 14.23
N CYS A 91 8.72 -5.63 14.92
CA CYS A 91 8.13 -4.31 14.73
C CYS A 91 9.16 -3.18 14.94
N GLN A 92 9.96 -3.26 16.01
CA GLN A 92 11.03 -2.29 16.27
C GLN A 92 12.08 -2.29 15.17
N GLY A 93 12.53 -3.48 14.73
CA GLY A 93 13.51 -3.62 13.66
C GLY A 93 13.03 -3.02 12.34
N VAL A 94 11.80 -3.32 11.93
CA VAL A 94 11.20 -2.76 10.70
C VAL A 94 11.09 -1.24 10.79
N THR A 95 10.58 -0.69 11.91
CA THR A 95 10.47 0.77 12.06
C THR A 95 11.82 1.49 12.10
N LEU A 96 12.90 0.80 12.48
CA LEU A 96 14.25 1.37 12.51
C LEU A 96 14.95 1.27 11.14
N LEU A 97 14.59 0.26 10.33
CA LEU A 97 15.15 0.08 8.99
C LEU A 97 14.50 1.00 7.94
N PHE A 98 13.20 1.26 8.07
CA PHE A 98 12.42 1.99 7.07
C PHE A 98 11.93 3.37 7.53
N GLY A 99 12.25 3.77 8.77
CA GLY A 99 11.88 5.06 9.35
C GLY A 99 13.00 6.07 9.37
#